data_AF-S8A8Y0-F1
#
_entry.id   AF-S8A8Y0-F1
#
_cell.length_a   1.000
_cell.length_b   1.000
_cell.length_c   1.000
_cell.angle_alpha   90.00
_cell.angle_beta   90.00
_cell.angle_gamma   90.00
#
_symmetry.space_group_name_H-M   'P 1'
#
loop_
_entity.id
_entity.type
_entity.pdbx_description
1 polymer ?
#
loop_
_entity_poly.entity_id
_entity_poly.type
_entity_poly.pdbx_seq_one_letter_code
_entity_poly.pdbx_strand_id
1 'polypeptide(L)'
;MQLSKLLFAFALAPAIANAQLLFHGTSVMIKPLKGRNPSNATYETANFYCYFSIEHAQYISFGWFLGGNPEEIDRSKCRARPSSYDWWEYSTSADCDSDGKTCTVHAVNFRTEDITKPFIDDDYVVLQPFTLGDATSETLYVSYFDRPGGAHAVGSRRVIEPEDDDCWDAYRTIREVVRERKVPIGFNLTSPCRGRSRAAALSQMILK
;
A
#
# COMPACT_ATOMS: atom_id res chain seq x y z
N MET A 1 16.90 20.00 55.94
CA MET A 1 15.77 20.70 55.29
C MET A 1 16.04 20.71 53.78
N GLN A 2 15.39 19.80 53.06
CA GLN A 2 14.32 20.08 52.07
C GLN A 2 14.87 20.65 50.75
N LEU A 3 15.04 19.78 49.75
CA LEU A 3 14.07 19.52 48.66
C LEU A 3 13.93 20.71 47.71
N SER A 4 14.49 20.59 46.50
CA SER A 4 13.90 21.15 45.29
C SER A 4 14.41 20.34 44.09
N LYS A 5 13.81 19.16 43.92
CA LYS A 5 13.76 18.45 42.64
C LYS A 5 12.86 19.27 41.71
N LEU A 6 13.43 20.04 40.78
CA LEU A 6 12.68 20.49 39.61
C LEU A 6 12.88 19.45 38.51
N LEU A 7 12.01 18.44 38.55
CA LEU A 7 11.60 17.67 37.38
C LEU A 7 10.79 18.61 36.50
N PHE A 8 11.41 19.16 35.46
CA PHE A 8 10.64 19.62 34.30
C PHE A 8 10.26 18.39 33.47
N ALA A 9 9.10 17.85 33.83
CA ALA A 9 8.28 17.08 32.93
C ALA A 9 7.66 18.01 31.86
N PHE A 10 7.32 17.40 30.74
CA PHE A 10 6.53 17.90 29.60
C PHE A 10 7.29 18.59 28.46
N ALA A 11 7.58 17.78 27.43
CA ALA A 11 6.86 17.94 26.17
C ALA A 11 6.64 16.54 25.57
N LEU A 12 5.37 16.12 25.51
CA LEU A 12 4.90 14.98 24.75
C LEU A 12 5.35 15.14 23.29
N ALA A 13 6.21 14.25 22.79
CA ALA A 13 6.23 14.00 21.36
C ALA A 13 4.82 13.52 20.96
N PRO A 14 4.21 14.06 19.89
CA PRO A 14 2.93 13.53 19.44
C PRO A 14 3.15 12.07 19.06
N ALA A 15 2.35 11.20 19.65
CA ALA A 15 2.31 9.79 19.32
C ALA A 15 1.84 9.63 17.85
N ILE A 16 2.76 9.70 16.89
CA ILE A 16 2.56 9.14 15.54
C ILE A 16 2.94 7.64 15.56
N ALA A 17 2.77 6.98 16.70
CA ALA A 17 3.25 5.63 16.95
C ALA A 17 2.24 4.53 16.54
N ASN A 18 1.18 4.88 15.79
CA ASN A 18 0.18 3.92 15.29
C ASN A 18 -0.43 4.39 13.95
N ALA A 19 0.32 5.14 13.14
CA ALA A 19 -0.19 5.64 11.88
C ALA A 19 -0.26 4.51 10.85
N GLN A 20 -1.49 4.14 10.50
CA GLN A 20 -1.79 3.19 9.44
C GLN A 20 -2.48 3.94 8.32
N LEU A 21 -2.08 3.65 7.09
CA LEU A 21 -2.46 4.44 5.94
C LEU A 21 -3.03 3.56 4.86
N LEU A 22 -4.05 4.06 4.19
CA LEU A 22 -4.54 3.50 2.95
C LEU A 22 -4.17 4.43 1.81
N PHE A 23 -3.74 3.86 0.70
CA PHE A 23 -3.53 4.61 -0.52
C PHE A 23 -4.01 3.84 -1.74
N HIS A 24 -4.45 4.60 -2.73
CA HIS A 24 -4.76 4.13 -4.07
C HIS A 24 -3.57 4.47 -4.98
N GLY A 25 -3.08 3.48 -5.72
CA GLY A 25 -1.90 3.61 -6.55
C GLY A 25 -2.15 3.21 -8.00
N THR A 26 -1.39 3.82 -8.90
CA THR A 26 -1.24 3.37 -10.29
C THR A 26 0.23 3.31 -10.62
N SER A 27 0.69 2.22 -11.24
CA SER A 27 2.09 2.03 -11.60
C SER A 27 2.25 1.48 -13.02
N VAL A 28 3.39 1.79 -13.62
CA VAL A 28 3.92 1.16 -14.83
C VAL A 28 5.14 0.35 -14.42
N MET A 29 5.06 -0.96 -14.60
CA MET A 29 6.15 -1.89 -14.41
C MET A 29 6.86 -2.12 -15.74
N ILE A 30 8.14 -1.81 -15.76
CA ILE A 30 9.04 -1.91 -16.90
C ILE A 30 9.93 -3.12 -16.66
N LYS A 31 9.75 -4.16 -17.46
CA LYS A 31 10.54 -5.40 -17.39
C LYS A 31 11.56 -5.40 -18.54
N PRO A 32 12.85 -5.23 -18.26
CA PRO A 32 13.87 -5.27 -19.31
C PRO A 32 13.96 -6.70 -19.90
N LEU A 33 13.86 -6.83 -21.23
CA LEU A 33 14.21 -8.09 -21.91
C LEU A 33 15.74 -8.21 -22.04
N LYS A 34 16.24 -9.42 -22.35
CA LYS A 34 17.66 -9.67 -22.59
C LYS A 34 18.21 -8.68 -23.64
N GLY A 35 18.98 -7.71 -23.16
CA GLY A 35 19.54 -6.62 -23.96
C GLY A 35 19.41 -5.28 -23.24
N ARG A 36 20.42 -4.41 -23.36
CA ARG A 36 20.43 -3.10 -22.66
C ARG A 36 19.59 -2.02 -23.35
N ASN A 37 18.84 -2.37 -24.41
CA ASN A 37 18.07 -1.39 -25.18
C ASN A 37 16.66 -1.22 -24.57
N PRO A 38 16.29 -0.01 -24.11
CA PRO A 38 14.96 0.27 -23.56
C PRO A 38 13.81 -0.05 -24.52
N SER A 39 14.04 -0.04 -25.83
CA SER A 39 13.02 -0.36 -26.84
C SER A 39 12.47 -1.78 -26.75
N ASN A 40 13.18 -2.68 -26.08
CA ASN A 40 12.80 -4.08 -25.95
C ASN A 40 12.17 -4.37 -24.57
N ALA A 41 11.93 -3.37 -23.72
CA ALA A 41 11.25 -3.61 -22.46
C ALA A 41 9.78 -4.00 -22.69
N THR A 42 9.26 -4.87 -21.82
CA THR A 42 7.81 -5.06 -21.73
C THR A 42 7.25 -4.18 -20.64
N TYR A 43 6.05 -3.65 -20.89
CA TYR A 43 5.35 -2.77 -19.98
C TYR A 43 4.11 -3.48 -19.46
N GLU A 44 3.88 -3.40 -18.17
CA GLU A 44 2.67 -3.85 -17.52
C GLU A 44 2.20 -2.73 -16.60
N THR A 45 0.94 -2.36 -16.68
CA THR A 45 0.38 -1.33 -15.81
C THR A 45 -0.48 -1.98 -14.74
N ALA A 46 -0.52 -1.37 -13.56
CA ALA A 46 -1.29 -1.88 -12.44
C ALA A 46 -2.00 -0.74 -11.71
N ASN A 47 -3.22 -1.03 -11.27
CA ASN A 47 -3.95 -0.20 -10.31
C ASN A 47 -4.17 -1.01 -9.05
N PHE A 48 -4.02 -0.40 -7.89
CA PHE A 48 -4.03 -1.13 -6.63
C PHE A 48 -4.44 -0.27 -5.44
N TYR A 49 -4.89 -0.95 -4.39
CA TYR A 49 -5.07 -0.39 -3.06
C TYR A 49 -4.05 -1.01 -2.13
N CYS A 50 -3.45 -0.20 -1.27
CA CYS A 50 -2.43 -0.65 -0.33
C CYS A 50 -2.73 -0.12 1.07
N TYR A 51 -2.60 -1.00 2.04
CA TYR A 51 -2.56 -0.67 3.46
C TYR A 51 -1.13 -0.76 3.94
N PHE A 52 -0.64 0.33 4.52
CA PHE A 52 0.73 0.44 5.01
C PHE A 52 0.73 0.75 6.50
N SER A 53 1.54 -0.02 7.23
CA SER A 53 1.80 0.15 8.66
C SER A 53 3.11 0.90 8.83
N ILE A 54 3.05 2.17 9.26
CA ILE A 54 4.26 2.99 9.42
C ILE A 54 5.17 2.41 10.52
N GLU A 55 4.60 1.99 11.64
CA GLU A 55 5.35 1.42 12.78
C GLU A 55 6.17 0.20 12.39
N HIS A 56 5.62 -0.65 11.53
CA HIS A 56 6.25 -1.91 11.13
C HIS A 56 6.99 -1.82 9.80
N ALA A 57 6.87 -0.69 9.08
CA ALA A 57 7.32 -0.53 7.70
C ALA A 57 6.84 -1.65 6.75
N GLN A 58 5.69 -2.25 7.04
CA GLN A 58 5.12 -3.37 6.29
C GLN A 58 3.79 -2.99 5.64
N TYR A 59 3.42 -3.68 4.57
CA TYR A 59 2.19 -3.47 3.83
C TYR A 59 1.48 -4.74 3.38
N ILE A 60 0.23 -4.55 3.00
CA ILE A 60 -0.54 -5.48 2.19
C ILE A 60 -1.32 -4.70 1.12
N SER A 61 -1.38 -5.24 -0.08
CA SER A 61 -2.05 -4.63 -1.22
C SER A 61 -2.82 -5.66 -2.05
N PHE A 62 -3.76 -5.17 -2.84
CA PHE A 62 -4.45 -5.93 -3.88
C PHE A 62 -4.64 -5.04 -5.10
N GLY A 63 -4.71 -5.65 -6.28
CA GLY A 63 -4.83 -4.86 -7.51
C GLY A 63 -5.16 -5.65 -8.77
N TRP A 64 -5.09 -4.94 -9.88
CA TRP A 64 -5.36 -5.45 -11.23
C TRP A 64 -4.15 -5.22 -12.13
N PHE A 65 -3.96 -6.15 -13.05
CA PHE A 65 -3.15 -5.93 -14.23
C PHE A 65 -4.03 -5.28 -15.30
N LEU A 66 -3.49 -4.26 -15.94
CA LEU A 66 -4.18 -3.42 -16.89
C LEU A 66 -3.58 -3.53 -18.30
N GLY A 67 -2.51 -4.32 -18.45
CA GLY A 67 -1.80 -4.49 -19.71
C GLY A 67 -0.76 -3.40 -19.97
N GLY A 68 -0.16 -3.44 -21.15
CA GLY A 68 0.98 -2.60 -21.51
C GLY A 68 0.66 -1.34 -22.31
N ASN A 69 -0.54 -1.20 -22.87
CA ASN A 69 -0.94 -0.02 -23.65
C ASN A 69 -1.81 0.93 -22.79
N PRO A 70 -1.29 2.09 -22.34
CA PRO A 70 -2.05 3.05 -21.54
C PRO A 70 -3.33 3.56 -22.19
N GLU A 71 -3.38 3.57 -23.53
CA GLU A 71 -4.51 4.11 -24.31
C GLU A 71 -5.71 3.15 -24.34
N GLU A 72 -5.50 1.87 -24.04
CA GLU A 72 -6.52 0.81 -24.11
C GLU A 72 -6.95 0.30 -22.72
N ILE A 73 -6.49 0.96 -21.65
CA ILE A 73 -6.75 0.50 -20.28
C ILE A 73 -8.21 0.75 -19.87
N ASP A 74 -8.95 -0.33 -19.64
CA ASP A 74 -10.22 -0.27 -18.90
C ASP A 74 -10.00 -0.29 -17.39
N ARG A 75 -10.31 0.83 -16.74
CA ARG A 75 -10.22 1.01 -15.27
C ARG A 75 -11.54 0.81 -14.55
N SER A 76 -12.64 0.53 -15.25
CA SER A 76 -13.98 0.46 -14.65
C SER A 76 -14.10 -0.61 -13.55
N LYS A 77 -13.29 -1.67 -13.61
CA LYS A 77 -13.20 -2.71 -12.58
C LYS A 77 -12.35 -2.34 -11.36
N CYS A 78 -11.56 -1.27 -11.43
CA CYS A 78 -10.56 -0.90 -10.41
C CYS A 78 -11.20 -0.09 -9.28
N ARG A 79 -11.80 -0.77 -8.31
CA ARG A 79 -12.53 -0.14 -7.21
C ARG A 79 -12.22 -0.79 -5.86
N ALA A 80 -12.36 -0.02 -4.77
CA ALA A 80 -12.02 -0.42 -3.42
C ALA A 80 -12.79 -1.67 -2.92
N ARG A 81 -14.05 -1.85 -3.34
CA ARG A 81 -14.84 -3.07 -3.13
C ARG A 81 -15.08 -3.82 -4.43
N PRO A 82 -14.11 -4.59 -4.90
CA PRO A 82 -14.26 -5.25 -6.19
C PRO A 82 -15.00 -6.58 -6.08
N SER A 83 -15.53 -7.03 -7.22
CA SER A 83 -15.99 -8.42 -7.37
C SER A 83 -14.82 -9.39 -7.55
N SER A 84 -13.69 -8.90 -8.08
CA SER A 84 -12.45 -9.65 -8.28
C SER A 84 -11.26 -8.69 -8.38
N TYR A 85 -10.08 -9.19 -8.01
CA TYR A 85 -8.77 -8.56 -8.24
C TYR A 85 -7.82 -9.62 -8.78
N ASP A 86 -6.81 -9.21 -9.54
CA ASP A 86 -5.95 -10.15 -10.28
C ASP A 86 -4.81 -10.68 -9.39
N TRP A 87 -4.38 -9.87 -8.42
CA TRP A 87 -3.28 -10.21 -7.52
C TRP A 87 -3.42 -9.56 -6.14
N TRP A 88 -2.69 -10.12 -5.18
CA TRP A 88 -2.49 -9.54 -3.86
C TRP A 88 -1.05 -9.75 -3.42
N GLU A 89 -0.52 -8.79 -2.68
CA GLU A 89 0.88 -8.74 -2.27
C GLU A 89 0.98 -8.32 -0.80
N TYR A 90 2.00 -8.81 -0.10
CA TYR A 90 2.35 -8.33 1.22
C TYR A 90 3.86 -8.33 1.39
N SER A 91 4.34 -7.46 2.28
CA SER A 91 5.75 -7.46 2.68
C SER A 91 5.96 -8.33 3.91
N THR A 92 7.04 -9.10 3.93
CA THR A 92 7.47 -9.90 5.09
C THR A 92 8.53 -9.19 5.92
N SER A 93 9.30 -8.28 5.32
CA SER A 93 10.29 -7.44 6.01
C SER A 93 10.50 -6.13 5.26
N ALA A 94 11.01 -5.12 5.97
CA ALA A 94 11.51 -3.89 5.38
C ALA A 94 12.72 -3.39 6.19
N ASP A 95 13.76 -2.97 5.50
CA ASP A 95 14.95 -2.32 6.07
C ASP A 95 15.15 -0.98 5.37
N CYS A 96 15.20 0.10 6.15
CA CYS A 96 15.24 1.46 5.65
C CYS A 96 16.53 2.15 6.03
N ASP A 97 17.04 3.01 5.14
CA ASP A 97 18.13 3.90 5.47
C ASP A 97 17.76 4.87 6.61
N SER A 98 18.78 5.47 7.22
CA SER A 98 18.62 6.30 8.42
C SER A 98 17.72 7.53 8.22
N ASP A 99 17.56 7.99 6.98
CA ASP A 99 16.68 9.09 6.61
C ASP A 99 15.34 8.64 6.01
N GLY A 100 15.07 7.32 5.96
CA GLY A 100 13.82 6.73 5.49
C GLY A 100 13.52 7.00 4.01
N LYS A 101 14.54 7.38 3.22
CA LYS A 101 14.40 7.68 1.79
C LYS A 101 14.56 6.46 0.92
N THR A 102 15.12 5.38 1.44
CA THR A 102 15.31 4.14 0.71
C THR A 102 14.94 3.00 1.64
N CYS A 103 14.02 2.13 1.21
CA CYS A 103 13.74 0.90 1.94
C CYS A 103 13.86 -0.30 1.03
N THR A 104 14.61 -1.30 1.47
CA THR A 104 14.59 -2.64 0.88
C THR A 104 13.47 -3.44 1.55
N VAL A 105 12.49 -3.85 0.76
CA VAL A 105 11.29 -4.56 1.23
C VAL A 105 11.27 -5.94 0.59
N HIS A 106 11.19 -6.98 1.41
CA HIS A 106 10.94 -8.32 0.91
C HIS A 106 9.44 -8.50 0.69
N ALA A 107 9.03 -8.72 -0.56
CA ALA A 107 7.63 -8.76 -0.97
C ALA A 107 7.25 -10.11 -1.58
N VAL A 108 6.07 -10.59 -1.18
CA VAL A 108 5.51 -11.85 -1.64
C VAL A 108 4.16 -11.56 -2.32
N ASN A 109 4.08 -11.87 -3.61
CA ASN A 109 2.95 -11.57 -4.48
C ASN A 109 2.34 -12.86 -5.05
N PHE A 110 1.02 -12.95 -4.97
CA PHE A 110 0.23 -14.10 -5.41
C PHE A 110 -0.81 -13.67 -6.43
N ARG A 111 -1.04 -14.54 -7.42
CA ARG A 111 -2.18 -14.41 -8.32
C ARG A 111 -3.43 -14.84 -7.57
N THR A 112 -4.55 -14.19 -7.83
CA THR A 112 -5.81 -14.58 -7.19
C THR A 112 -6.25 -15.98 -7.63
N GLU A 113 -5.95 -16.38 -8.87
CA GLU A 113 -6.21 -17.73 -9.39
C GLU A 113 -5.28 -18.82 -8.85
N ASP A 114 -4.08 -18.48 -8.37
CA ASP A 114 -3.11 -19.43 -7.84
C ASP A 114 -2.47 -18.91 -6.54
N ILE A 115 -3.02 -19.39 -5.43
CA ILE A 115 -2.54 -19.06 -4.08
C ILE A 115 -1.51 -20.05 -3.54
N THR A 116 -1.19 -21.09 -4.30
CA THR A 116 -0.30 -22.17 -3.81
C THR A 116 1.17 -21.81 -3.95
N LYS A 117 1.47 -20.92 -4.90
CA LYS A 117 2.83 -20.49 -5.19
C LYS A 117 2.86 -18.98 -5.47
N PRO A 118 3.74 -18.22 -4.81
CA PRO A 118 3.95 -16.84 -5.16
C PRO A 118 4.57 -16.74 -6.56
N PHE A 119 4.09 -15.79 -7.36
CA PHE A 119 4.72 -15.49 -8.65
C PHE A 119 5.82 -14.45 -8.52
N ILE A 120 5.85 -13.71 -7.40
CA ILE A 120 6.98 -12.91 -6.96
C ILE A 120 7.24 -13.20 -5.47
N ASP A 121 8.49 -13.48 -5.15
CA ASP A 121 9.02 -13.65 -3.80
C ASP A 121 10.46 -13.13 -3.86
N ASP A 122 10.61 -11.81 -3.69
CA ASP A 122 11.83 -11.08 -4.05
C ASP A 122 11.94 -9.78 -3.25
N ASP A 123 13.15 -9.22 -3.22
CA ASP A 123 13.43 -7.92 -2.61
C ASP A 123 13.20 -6.78 -3.60
N TYR A 124 12.46 -5.76 -3.15
CA TYR A 124 12.29 -4.49 -3.84
C TYR A 124 13.02 -3.38 -3.10
N VAL A 125 13.65 -2.47 -3.83
CA VAL A 125 14.03 -1.17 -3.28
C VAL A 125 12.93 -0.18 -3.60
N VAL A 126 12.38 0.46 -2.58
CA VAL A 126 11.41 1.55 -2.69
C VAL A 126 12.10 2.85 -2.34
N LEU A 127 12.08 3.79 -3.28
CA LEU A 127 12.58 5.14 -3.07
C LEU A 127 11.47 6.04 -2.54
N GLN A 128 11.79 6.80 -1.49
CA GLN A 128 10.93 7.74 -0.79
C GLN A 128 9.60 7.14 -0.29
N PRO A 129 9.63 5.99 0.42
CA PRO A 129 8.41 5.28 0.82
C PRO A 129 7.54 6.06 1.80
N PHE A 130 8.13 6.93 2.62
CA PHE A 130 7.43 7.71 3.64
C PHE A 130 7.16 9.17 3.25
N THR A 131 7.64 9.62 2.09
CA THR A 131 7.37 10.97 1.58
C THR A 131 5.97 10.99 0.99
N LEU A 132 4.96 10.85 1.84
CA LEU A 132 3.56 11.04 1.48
C LEU A 132 3.31 12.55 1.47
N GLY A 133 3.77 13.20 0.40
CA GLY A 133 3.67 14.65 0.25
C GLY A 133 2.22 15.12 0.19
N ASP A 134 2.05 16.41 0.51
CA ASP A 134 0.79 17.17 0.55
C ASP A 134 -0.03 17.02 -0.75
N ALA A 135 -0.87 15.99 -0.83
CA ALA A 135 -2.05 15.81 -1.70
C ALA A 135 -1.97 16.21 -3.20
N THR A 136 -0.83 16.58 -3.77
CA THR A 136 -0.70 16.89 -5.18
C THR A 136 -0.32 15.61 -5.91
N SER A 137 -1.16 15.23 -6.87
CA SER A 137 -1.08 14.06 -7.74
C SER A 137 0.16 14.02 -8.65
N GLU A 138 1.19 14.81 -8.37
CA GLU A 138 2.34 15.08 -9.24
C GLU A 138 3.60 14.31 -8.81
N THR A 139 3.62 13.70 -7.63
CA THR A 139 4.80 12.93 -7.17
C THR A 139 4.78 11.51 -7.73
N LEU A 140 5.80 11.20 -8.53
CA LEU A 140 6.08 9.84 -9.00
C LEU A 140 7.04 9.14 -8.03
N TYR A 141 6.68 7.92 -7.64
CA TYR A 141 7.48 7.05 -6.80
C TYR A 141 8.11 5.97 -7.66
N VAL A 142 9.34 5.63 -7.33
CA VAL A 142 10.12 4.63 -8.04
C VAL A 142 10.41 3.47 -7.10
N SER A 143 10.15 2.26 -7.58
CA SER A 143 10.65 1.04 -6.98
C SER A 143 11.32 0.15 -8.02
N TYR A 144 12.19 -0.75 -7.59
CA TYR A 144 12.83 -1.70 -8.48
C TYR A 144 13.21 -2.98 -7.74
N PHE A 145 13.30 -4.08 -8.47
CA PHE A 145 13.78 -5.35 -7.92
C PHE A 145 15.30 -5.28 -7.75
N ASP A 146 15.82 -5.65 -6.58
CA ASP A 146 17.25 -5.58 -6.27
C ASP A 146 18.04 -6.75 -6.88
N ARG A 147 18.01 -6.86 -8.21
CA ARG A 147 18.72 -7.91 -8.95
C ARG A 147 19.07 -7.52 -10.37
N PRO A 148 20.08 -8.15 -11.00
CA PRO A 148 20.40 -7.93 -12.39
C PRO A 148 19.21 -8.22 -13.32
N GLY A 149 18.80 -7.23 -14.12
CA GLY A 149 17.64 -7.35 -15.00
C GLY A 149 16.29 -7.36 -14.26
N GLY A 150 16.26 -6.91 -13.00
CA GLY A 150 15.05 -6.68 -12.25
C GLY A 150 14.09 -5.71 -12.94
N ALA A 151 12.80 -5.84 -12.67
CA ALA A 151 11.83 -4.87 -13.15
C ALA A 151 11.97 -3.55 -12.39
N HIS A 152 11.56 -2.45 -13.01
CA HIS A 152 11.39 -1.16 -12.37
C HIS A 152 9.91 -0.81 -12.39
N ALA A 153 9.37 -0.25 -11.32
CA ALA A 153 8.03 0.30 -11.31
C ALA A 153 8.10 1.80 -11.04
N VAL A 154 7.37 2.57 -11.84
CA VAL A 154 7.17 4.00 -11.63
C VAL A 154 5.68 4.24 -11.51
N GLY A 155 5.26 4.93 -10.47
CA GLY A 155 3.83 5.10 -10.21
C GLY A 155 3.49 6.33 -9.39
N SER A 156 2.21 6.66 -9.38
CA SER A 156 1.64 7.64 -8.46
C SER A 156 0.83 6.92 -7.39
N ARG A 157 0.70 7.55 -6.23
CA ARG A 157 -0.22 7.11 -5.17
C ARG A 157 -0.87 8.32 -4.52
N ARG A 158 -2.13 8.16 -4.14
CA ARG A 158 -2.93 9.12 -3.38
C ARG A 158 -3.32 8.47 -2.07
N VAL A 159 -3.02 9.12 -0.95
CA VAL A 159 -3.54 8.70 0.36
C VAL A 159 -5.07 8.81 0.31
N ILE A 160 -5.75 7.75 0.73
CA ILE A 160 -7.20 7.72 0.83
C ILE A 160 -7.55 8.36 2.17
N GLU A 161 -8.29 9.47 2.11
CA GLU A 161 -8.71 10.19 3.31
C GLU A 161 -9.63 9.30 4.17
N PRO A 162 -9.56 9.41 5.51
CA PRO A 162 -10.38 8.59 6.40
C PRO A 162 -11.88 8.65 6.12
N GLU A 163 -12.37 9.79 5.64
CA GLU A 163 -13.78 10.05 5.32
C GLU A 163 -14.19 9.63 3.89
N ASP A 164 -13.26 9.16 3.05
CA ASP A 164 -13.54 8.67 1.69
C ASP A 164 -14.31 7.34 1.76
N ASP A 165 -15.35 7.18 0.92
CA ASP A 165 -16.11 5.93 0.82
C ASP A 165 -15.18 4.75 0.45
N ASP A 166 -14.17 5.02 -0.39
CA ASP A 166 -13.15 4.05 -0.78
C ASP A 166 -12.31 3.58 0.41
N CYS A 167 -12.16 4.37 1.47
CA CYS A 167 -11.38 3.99 2.65
C CYS A 167 -11.96 2.71 3.26
N TRP A 168 -13.26 2.71 3.56
CA TRP A 168 -13.90 1.58 4.22
C TRP A 168 -13.93 0.33 3.35
N ASP A 169 -14.19 0.52 2.07
CA ASP A 169 -14.27 -0.59 1.13
C ASP A 169 -12.90 -1.20 0.87
N ALA A 170 -11.84 -0.39 0.76
CA ALA A 170 -10.46 -0.87 0.60
C ALA A 170 -9.99 -1.57 1.87
N TYR A 171 -10.21 -0.98 3.04
CA TYR A 171 -9.89 -1.60 4.34
C TYR A 171 -10.59 -2.95 4.50
N ARG A 172 -11.89 -3.02 4.17
CA ARG A 172 -12.66 -4.27 4.27
C ARG A 172 -12.11 -5.34 3.34
N THR A 173 -11.81 -5.00 2.09
CA THR A 173 -11.22 -5.93 1.13
C THR A 173 -9.87 -6.44 1.60
N ILE A 174 -9.00 -5.57 2.10
CA ILE A 174 -7.69 -5.95 2.65
C ILE A 174 -7.84 -6.89 3.85
N ARG A 175 -8.74 -6.58 4.77
CA ARG A 175 -9.01 -7.42 5.94
C ARG A 175 -9.52 -8.81 5.54
N GLU A 176 -10.35 -8.88 4.50
CA GLU A 176 -10.82 -10.15 3.94
C GLU A 176 -9.68 -10.94 3.29
N VAL A 177 -8.79 -10.29 2.51
CA VAL A 177 -7.58 -10.91 1.95
C VAL A 177 -6.74 -11.54 3.07
N VAL A 178 -6.39 -10.76 4.12
CA VAL A 178 -5.60 -11.26 5.25
C VAL A 178 -6.24 -12.48 5.89
N ARG A 179 -7.55 -12.39 6.19
CA ARG A 179 -8.29 -13.45 6.87
C ARG A 179 -8.41 -14.72 6.03
N GLU A 180 -8.84 -14.58 4.77
CA GLU A 180 -9.19 -15.71 3.90
C GLU A 180 -7.95 -16.40 3.34
N ARG A 181 -6.90 -15.62 3.06
CA ARG A 181 -5.62 -16.15 2.56
C ARG A 181 -4.63 -16.49 3.69
N LYS A 182 -5.00 -16.21 4.95
CA LYS A 182 -4.15 -16.41 6.15
C LYS A 182 -2.78 -15.74 5.99
N VAL A 183 -2.78 -14.50 5.51
CA VAL A 183 -1.55 -13.76 5.22
C VAL A 183 -0.77 -13.51 6.51
N PRO A 184 0.52 -13.89 6.59
CA PRO A 184 1.33 -13.76 7.80
C PRO A 184 1.91 -12.35 7.94
N ILE A 185 1.04 -11.35 8.13
CA ILE A 185 1.49 -9.98 8.40
C ILE A 185 1.99 -9.82 9.85
N GLY A 186 3.05 -9.02 10.05
CA GLY A 186 3.67 -8.78 11.35
C GLY A 186 2.96 -7.74 12.23
N PHE A 187 1.77 -7.28 11.81
CA PHE A 187 1.03 -6.19 12.45
C PHE A 187 -0.48 -6.43 12.47
N ASN A 188 -1.18 -5.75 13.36
CA ASN A 188 -2.64 -5.81 13.43
C ASN A 188 -3.28 -4.78 12.49
N LEU A 189 -4.30 -5.20 11.74
CA LEU A 189 -5.10 -4.28 10.93
C LEU A 189 -6.06 -3.45 11.81
N THR A 190 -5.80 -2.15 11.98
CA THR A 190 -6.77 -1.21 12.57
C THR A 190 -7.37 -0.37 11.44
N SER A 191 -8.65 -0.02 11.54
CA SER A 191 -9.28 0.80 10.50
C SER A 191 -8.76 2.23 10.59
N PRO A 192 -8.15 2.78 9.52
CA PRO A 192 -7.81 4.20 9.47
C PRO A 192 -9.03 5.06 9.09
N CYS A 193 -10.18 4.45 8.80
CA CYS A 193 -11.35 5.10 8.23
C CYS A 193 -12.29 5.67 9.29
N ARG A 194 -12.76 6.89 9.07
CA ARG A 194 -13.73 7.56 9.93
C ARG A 194 -15.14 7.31 9.40
N GLY A 195 -15.75 6.23 9.91
CA GLY A 195 -17.20 6.06 9.97
C GLY A 195 -17.86 5.18 8.92
N ARG A 196 -18.57 4.12 9.36
CA ARG A 196 -19.85 3.68 8.75
C ARG A 196 -21.05 3.96 9.68
N SER A 197 -20.78 4.41 10.90
CA SER A 197 -21.73 4.35 12.03
C SER A 197 -22.78 5.47 12.06
N ARG A 198 -22.73 6.50 11.20
CA ARG A 198 -23.82 7.50 11.12
C ARG A 198 -24.91 7.14 10.12
N ALA A 199 -24.58 6.56 8.96
CA ALA A 199 -25.60 6.17 7.97
C ALA A 199 -26.47 4.99 8.45
N ALA A 200 -25.86 3.99 9.11
CA ALA A 200 -26.60 2.88 9.73
C ALA A 200 -27.43 3.33 10.96
N ALA A 201 -26.96 4.34 11.71
CA ALA A 201 -27.70 4.90 12.85
C ALA A 201 -28.86 5.83 12.42
N LEU A 202 -28.71 6.58 11.33
CA LEU A 202 -29.76 7.44 10.77
C LEU A 202 -30.87 6.64 10.09
N SER A 203 -30.57 5.54 9.39
CA SER A 203 -31.61 4.65 8.85
C SER A 203 -32.42 3.93 9.94
N GLN A 204 -31.86 3.73 11.14
CA GLN A 204 -32.60 3.17 12.29
C GLN A 204 -33.39 4.23 13.07
N MET A 205 -33.11 5.52 12.90
CA MET A 205 -33.88 6.61 13.53
C MET A 205 -35.02 7.15 12.65
N ILE A 206 -34.97 6.96 11.34
CA ILE A 206 -36.06 7.36 10.42
C ILE A 206 -37.16 6.28 10.32
N LEU A 207 -36.88 5.06 10.82
CA LEU A 207 -37.82 3.93 10.86
C LEU A 207 -38.42 3.65 12.26
N LYS A 208 -38.45 4.65 13.15
CA LYS A 208 -39.19 4.60 14.41
C LYS A 208 -40.23 5.71 14.51
#